data_AF-A0A975UBK5-F1
#
_entry.id   AF-A0A975UBK5-F1
#
_cell.length_a   1.000
_cell.length_b   1.000
_cell.length_c   1.000
_cell.angle_alpha   90.00
_cell.angle_beta   90.00
_cell.angle_gamma   90.00
#
_symmetry.space_group_name_H-M   'P 1'
#
loop_
_entity.id
_entity.type
_entity.pdbx_description
1 polymer ?
#
loop_
_entity_poly.entity_id
_entity_poly.type
_entity_poly.pdbx_seq_one_letter_code
_entity_poly.pdbx_strand_id
1 'polypeptide(L)'
;MRHLMTRAMHFVLPLLTALMFFAVQPSFAEQQSKPDVAQREFTQLAGADYWRQIRNGEAGYTTSQGPEHGVLISAPGEAWYILKEKWMSPAGAIAIFGSIAMVILAYVLMGPIMLSKPRTGRKIKRWSRLDRAMHWSMAFTFLTLAFSGLTLVYGKHFLKPYVPSEVWGFIVYSAKQYHNYMGPLFFLLLLCMLFKWWKKSLFDKVDLQWFMKFGGMFGKHKGTHPSAGFSNGGEKIVYWMLIFVGAFVAASGLILDFPIFGQTRRDMELSNLVHMISALVLICGFIFHIYIGLFGMEGALEGMVTGKVDETWAKEHHDLWYEEMKEQGQIEPAETSVNASTVDKEPKHETR
;
A
#
# COMPACT_ATOMS: atom_id res chain seq x y z
N MET A 1 28.27 -28.31 12.48
CA MET A 1 28.48 -27.17 11.56
C MET A 1 27.20 -26.43 11.20
N ARG A 2 26.13 -27.08 10.70
CA ARG A 2 24.89 -26.39 10.29
C ARG A 2 24.25 -25.50 11.38
N HIS A 3 24.15 -25.97 12.62
CA HIS A 3 23.59 -25.19 13.74
C HIS A 3 24.44 -23.97 14.16
N LEU A 4 25.76 -24.07 14.00
CA LEU A 4 26.67 -22.95 14.30
C LEU A 4 26.54 -21.86 13.23
N MET A 5 26.45 -22.26 11.95
CA MET A 5 26.19 -21.34 10.84
C MET A 5 24.81 -20.67 10.95
N THR A 6 23.76 -21.40 11.37
CA THR A 6 22.44 -20.78 11.56
C THR A 6 22.48 -19.74 12.66
N ARG A 7 23.09 -20.04 13.81
CA ARG A 7 23.20 -19.07 14.92
C ARG A 7 24.04 -17.86 14.53
N ALA A 8 25.17 -18.04 13.85
CA ALA A 8 25.97 -16.93 13.34
C ALA A 8 25.17 -16.03 12.39
N MET A 9 24.36 -16.62 11.50
CA MET A 9 23.53 -15.87 10.55
C MET A 9 22.41 -15.05 11.23
N HIS A 10 21.89 -15.50 12.38
CA HIS A 10 20.90 -14.74 13.17
C HIS A 10 21.50 -13.52 13.88
N PHE A 11 22.81 -13.47 14.09
CA PHE A 11 23.50 -12.30 14.66
C PHE A 11 24.12 -11.41 13.59
N VAL A 12 24.72 -12.02 12.56
CA VAL A 12 25.42 -11.32 11.48
C VAL A 12 24.44 -10.56 10.58
N LEU A 13 23.27 -11.12 10.30
CA LEU A 13 22.28 -10.45 9.44
C LEU A 13 21.73 -9.16 10.07
N PRO A 14 21.17 -9.14 11.30
CA PRO A 14 20.71 -7.90 11.90
C PRO A 14 21.84 -6.91 12.19
N LEU A 15 23.07 -7.40 12.47
CA LEU A 15 24.24 -6.53 12.61
C LEU A 15 24.61 -5.86 11.28
N LEU A 16 24.62 -6.60 10.17
CA LEU A 16 24.84 -6.04 8.82
C LEU A 16 23.71 -5.09 8.42
N THR A 17 22.46 -5.41 8.73
CA THR A 17 21.33 -4.52 8.47
C THR A 17 21.46 -3.24 9.29
N ALA A 18 21.80 -3.33 10.59
CA ALA A 18 22.05 -2.18 11.44
C ALA A 18 23.26 -1.35 10.97
N LEU A 19 24.32 -2.02 10.48
CA LEU A 19 25.50 -1.34 9.92
C LEU A 19 25.14 -0.62 8.61
N MET A 20 24.29 -1.20 7.76
CA MET A 20 23.79 -0.53 6.55
C MET A 20 22.89 0.66 6.89
N PHE A 21 22.06 0.57 7.94
CA PHE A 21 21.29 1.72 8.44
C PHE A 21 22.17 2.83 9.02
N PHE A 22 23.35 2.51 9.59
CA PHE A 22 24.30 3.51 10.09
C PHE A 22 25.25 4.06 9.01
N ALA A 23 25.55 3.27 7.97
CA ALA A 23 26.45 3.64 6.87
C ALA A 23 25.77 4.50 5.79
N VAL A 24 24.44 4.53 5.74
CA VAL A 24 23.70 5.57 5.00
C VAL A 24 23.73 6.85 5.84
N GLN A 25 24.89 7.49 5.88
CA GLN A 25 24.94 8.89 6.27
C GLN A 25 24.15 9.65 5.20
N PRO A 26 23.17 10.50 5.56
CA PRO A 26 22.62 11.43 4.60
C PRO A 26 23.79 12.24 4.06
N SER A 27 24.07 12.11 2.77
CA SER A 27 24.93 13.04 2.05
C SER A 27 24.21 14.38 2.04
N PHE A 28 24.32 15.13 3.13
CA PHE A 28 24.08 16.55 3.09
C PHE A 28 25.15 17.10 2.19
N ALA A 29 24.78 17.42 0.94
CA ALA A 29 25.59 18.32 0.16
C ALA A 29 25.78 19.56 1.04
N GLU A 30 27.01 19.84 1.45
CA GLU A 30 27.36 21.08 2.09
C GLU A 30 27.11 22.16 1.05
N GLN A 31 25.91 22.74 1.10
CA GLN A 31 25.53 23.81 0.21
C GLN A 31 26.35 25.01 0.62
N GLN A 32 27.52 25.13 0.00
CA GLN A 32 28.42 26.28 0.08
C GLN A 32 27.81 27.45 -0.70
N SER A 33 26.51 27.71 -0.55
CA SER A 33 25.91 28.97 -0.97
C SER A 33 25.89 29.89 0.24
N LYS A 34 26.72 30.94 0.21
CA LYS A 34 26.59 32.07 1.11
C LYS A 34 25.10 32.47 1.14
N PRO A 35 24.48 32.67 2.33
CA PRO A 35 23.05 33.01 2.43
C PRO A 35 22.69 34.25 1.59
N ASP A 36 23.65 35.16 1.37
CA ASP A 36 23.51 36.35 0.56
C ASP A 36 23.25 36.06 -0.95
N VAL A 37 23.72 34.93 -1.52
CA VAL A 37 23.53 34.65 -2.96
C VAL A 37 22.14 34.08 -3.25
N ALA A 38 21.69 33.09 -2.48
CA ALA A 38 20.33 32.55 -2.61
C ALA A 38 19.26 33.59 -2.28
N GLN A 39 19.54 34.48 -1.32
CA GLN A 39 18.65 35.56 -0.96
C GLN A 39 18.66 36.68 -2.02
N ARG A 40 19.81 37.02 -2.63
CA ARG A 40 19.86 37.95 -3.78
C ARG A 40 19.17 37.40 -5.03
N GLU A 41 19.31 36.12 -5.35
CA GLU A 41 18.63 35.50 -6.49
C GLU A 41 17.10 35.51 -6.30
N PHE A 42 16.59 35.22 -5.09
CA PHE A 42 15.15 35.32 -4.81
C PHE A 42 14.65 36.78 -4.80
N THR A 43 15.46 37.72 -4.33
CA THR A 43 15.05 39.14 -4.23
C THR A 43 15.07 39.84 -5.60
N GLN A 44 15.91 39.40 -6.54
CA GLN A 44 15.97 39.97 -7.90
C GLN A 44 14.99 39.33 -8.90
N LEU A 45 14.60 38.06 -8.72
CA LEU A 45 13.69 37.37 -9.65
C LEU A 45 12.19 37.60 -9.37
N ALA A 46 11.82 38.29 -8.28
CA ALA A 46 10.42 38.46 -7.85
C ALA A 46 9.96 39.91 -7.68
N GLY A 47 10.75 40.90 -8.10
CA GLY A 47 10.39 42.33 -8.02
C GLY A 47 9.43 42.79 -9.13
N ALA A 48 8.69 43.87 -8.89
CA ALA A 48 7.79 44.47 -9.89
C ALA A 48 8.51 44.88 -11.19
N ASP A 49 9.79 45.24 -11.09
CA ASP A 49 10.65 45.58 -12.23
C ASP A 49 10.93 44.38 -13.12
N TYR A 50 11.24 43.22 -12.55
CA TYR A 50 11.45 41.98 -13.30
C TYR A 50 10.19 41.56 -14.07
N TRP A 51 9.02 41.62 -13.42
CA TRP A 51 7.75 41.36 -14.09
C TRP A 51 7.40 42.37 -15.19
N ARG A 52 7.90 43.61 -15.07
CA ARG A 52 7.77 44.63 -16.10
C ARG A 52 8.63 44.29 -17.32
N GLN A 53 9.87 43.87 -17.12
CA GLN A 53 10.77 43.41 -18.20
C GLN A 53 10.15 42.24 -18.97
N ILE A 54 9.59 41.25 -18.26
CA ILE A 54 8.86 40.13 -18.87
C ILE A 54 7.67 40.62 -19.70
N ARG A 55 6.83 41.51 -19.14
CA ARG A 55 5.66 42.06 -19.85
C ARG A 55 6.05 42.92 -21.06
N ASN A 56 7.20 43.58 -21.00
CA ASN A 56 7.74 44.39 -22.09
C ASN A 56 8.43 43.55 -23.19
N GLY A 57 8.52 42.23 -23.00
CA GLY A 57 9.11 41.31 -23.99
C GLY A 57 10.65 41.36 -24.04
N GLU A 58 11.30 41.78 -22.96
CA GLU A 58 12.76 41.77 -22.88
C GLU A 58 13.30 40.34 -22.93
N ALA A 59 14.26 40.08 -23.83
CA ALA A 59 14.84 38.77 -24.03
C ALA A 59 15.99 38.51 -23.03
N GLY A 60 15.90 37.41 -22.28
CA GLY A 60 16.98 36.92 -21.41
C GLY A 60 17.92 35.94 -22.13
N TYR A 61 18.97 35.52 -21.42
CA TYR A 61 19.89 34.47 -21.86
C TYR A 61 19.83 33.29 -20.88
N THR A 62 19.92 32.06 -21.40
CA THR A 62 20.02 30.83 -20.60
C THR A 62 21.12 29.93 -21.16
N THR A 63 21.93 29.34 -20.29
CA THR A 63 22.91 28.28 -20.64
C THR A 63 22.25 26.91 -20.81
N SER A 64 21.02 26.77 -20.34
CA SER A 64 20.37 25.48 -20.16
C SER A 64 19.75 24.99 -21.47
N GLN A 65 20.01 23.74 -21.88
CA GLN A 65 19.62 23.18 -23.19
C GLN A 65 18.45 22.19 -23.18
N GLY A 66 17.88 21.91 -22.01
CA GLY A 66 16.69 21.09 -21.85
C GLY A 66 15.38 21.72 -22.35
N PRO A 67 14.29 20.95 -22.33
CA PRO A 67 12.99 21.38 -22.83
C PRO A 67 12.47 22.65 -22.14
N GLU A 68 11.85 23.54 -22.91
CA GLU A 68 11.12 24.73 -22.40
C GLU A 68 11.97 25.78 -21.65
N HIS A 69 13.30 25.78 -21.77
CA HIS A 69 14.17 26.71 -21.02
C HIS A 69 14.07 28.18 -21.41
N GLY A 70 13.47 28.50 -22.56
CA GLY A 70 13.09 29.86 -22.95
C GLY A 70 11.70 30.29 -22.48
N VAL A 71 10.96 29.42 -21.77
CA VAL A 71 9.57 29.67 -21.36
C VAL A 71 9.51 30.07 -19.90
N LEU A 72 9.27 31.35 -19.65
CA LEU A 72 9.17 31.93 -18.30
C LEU A 72 7.81 31.67 -17.62
N ILE A 73 6.71 31.68 -18.39
CA ILE A 73 5.35 31.53 -17.88
C ILE A 73 4.68 30.32 -18.57
N SER A 74 4.21 29.36 -17.77
CA SER A 74 3.39 28.24 -18.24
C SER A 74 1.92 28.54 -18.00
N ALA A 75 1.16 28.89 -19.04
CA ALA A 75 -0.28 29.08 -18.94
C ALA A 75 -1.04 27.80 -18.50
N PRO A 76 -0.69 26.58 -18.97
CA PRO A 76 -1.29 25.34 -18.47
C PRO A 76 -1.01 25.05 -17.00
N GLY A 77 0.09 25.57 -16.44
CA GLY A 77 0.49 25.33 -15.06
C GLY A 77 -0.51 25.86 -14.04
N GLU A 78 -1.14 27.01 -14.31
CA GLU A 78 -2.19 27.56 -13.44
C GLU A 78 -3.44 26.65 -13.44
N ALA A 79 -3.81 26.12 -14.61
CA ALA A 79 -4.94 25.18 -14.70
C ALA A 79 -4.66 23.88 -13.93
N TRP A 80 -3.45 23.33 -14.04
CA TRP A 80 -3.01 22.19 -13.24
C TRP A 80 -3.07 22.49 -11.73
N TYR A 81 -2.56 23.65 -11.32
CA TYR A 81 -2.57 24.07 -9.91
C TYR A 81 -4.01 24.17 -9.37
N ILE A 82 -4.90 24.85 -10.10
CA ILE A 82 -6.32 24.98 -9.72
C ILE A 82 -6.97 23.60 -9.61
N LEU A 83 -6.76 22.72 -10.58
CA LEU A 83 -7.36 21.39 -10.57
C LEU A 83 -6.87 20.56 -9.38
N LYS A 84 -5.56 20.59 -9.10
CA LYS A 84 -4.96 19.86 -7.97
C LYS A 84 -5.45 20.41 -6.63
N GLU A 85 -5.35 21.72 -6.45
CA GLU A 85 -5.50 22.36 -5.14
C GLU A 85 -6.97 22.60 -4.77
N LYS A 86 -7.79 23.09 -5.71
CA LYS A 86 -9.18 23.47 -5.42
C LYS A 86 -10.15 22.30 -5.52
N TRP A 87 -9.83 21.29 -6.33
CA TRP A 87 -10.77 20.21 -6.63
C TRP A 87 -10.26 18.86 -6.15
N MET A 88 -9.13 18.40 -6.67
CA MET A 88 -8.67 17.03 -6.46
C MET A 88 -8.24 16.76 -5.01
N SER A 89 -7.50 17.67 -4.38
CA SER A 89 -7.07 17.51 -2.99
C SER A 89 -8.26 17.51 -1.99
N PRO A 90 -9.19 18.48 -2.02
CA PRO A 90 -10.38 18.41 -1.18
C PRO A 90 -11.25 17.17 -1.44
N ALA A 91 -11.50 16.83 -2.71
CA ALA A 91 -12.27 15.64 -3.07
C ALA A 91 -11.57 14.35 -2.59
N GLY A 92 -10.24 14.29 -2.66
CA GLY A 92 -9.45 13.19 -2.15
C GLY A 92 -9.55 13.02 -0.64
N ALA A 93 -9.50 14.11 0.12
CA ALA A 93 -9.71 14.07 1.57
C ALA A 93 -11.12 13.54 1.89
N ILE A 94 -12.15 14.05 1.22
CA ILE A 94 -13.53 13.57 1.39
C ILE A 94 -13.64 12.08 1.07
N ALA A 95 -13.03 11.61 -0.02
CA ALA A 95 -13.07 10.20 -0.41
C ALA A 95 -12.36 9.28 0.61
N ILE A 96 -11.22 9.69 1.15
CA ILE A 96 -10.48 8.92 2.17
C ILE A 96 -11.26 8.87 3.47
N PHE A 97 -11.62 10.03 4.04
CA PHE A 97 -12.38 10.08 5.30
C PHE A 97 -13.76 9.46 5.15
N GLY A 98 -14.40 9.63 4.00
CA GLY A 98 -15.65 8.96 3.65
C GLY A 98 -15.49 7.44 3.63
N SER A 99 -14.44 6.91 3.00
CA SER A 99 -14.18 5.46 2.98
C SER A 99 -13.95 4.90 4.38
N ILE A 100 -13.16 5.60 5.21
CA ILE A 100 -12.94 5.24 6.62
C ILE A 100 -14.26 5.26 7.40
N ALA A 101 -15.04 6.33 7.27
CA ALA A 101 -16.34 6.45 7.93
C ALA A 101 -17.31 5.34 7.49
N MET A 102 -17.30 4.98 6.20
CA MET A 102 -18.13 3.89 5.68
C MET A 102 -17.75 2.53 6.27
N VAL A 103 -16.47 2.18 6.38
CA VAL A 103 -16.07 0.90 6.99
C VAL A 103 -16.35 0.87 8.50
N ILE A 104 -16.17 1.99 9.20
CA ILE A 104 -16.52 2.11 10.63
C ILE A 104 -18.03 1.93 10.80
N LEU A 105 -18.84 2.61 9.98
CA LEU A 105 -20.29 2.51 10.02
C LEU A 105 -20.75 1.09 9.70
N ALA A 106 -20.15 0.44 8.70
CA ALA A 106 -20.43 -0.96 8.37
C ALA A 106 -20.15 -1.87 9.57
N TYR A 107 -19.02 -1.68 10.26
CA TYR A 107 -18.68 -2.45 11.44
C TYR A 107 -19.68 -2.23 12.59
N VAL A 108 -20.01 -0.98 12.91
CA VAL A 108 -20.91 -0.65 14.02
C VAL A 108 -22.34 -1.10 13.76
N LEU A 109 -22.83 -0.97 12.52
CA LEU A 109 -24.21 -1.32 12.17
C LEU A 109 -24.41 -2.80 11.82
N MET A 110 -23.43 -3.43 11.20
CA MET A 110 -23.57 -4.80 10.66
C MET A 110 -22.74 -5.84 11.41
N GLY A 111 -21.67 -5.42 12.09
CA GLY A 111 -20.72 -6.33 12.72
C GLY A 111 -19.85 -7.09 11.70
N PRO A 112 -18.92 -7.93 12.20
CA PRO A 112 -18.15 -8.84 11.37
C PRO A 112 -19.03 -9.95 10.78
N ILE A 113 -18.65 -10.46 9.61
CA ILE A 113 -19.21 -11.67 9.02
C ILE A 113 -18.66 -12.87 9.80
N MET A 114 -19.48 -13.43 10.69
CA MET A 114 -19.16 -14.61 11.47
C MET A 114 -19.45 -15.89 10.70
N LEU A 115 -18.76 -16.98 11.06
CA LEU A 115 -19.04 -18.31 10.53
C LEU A 115 -20.44 -18.78 10.94
N SER A 116 -21.14 -19.42 10.01
CA SER A 116 -22.47 -19.99 10.27
C SER A 116 -22.41 -21.25 11.15
N LYS A 117 -21.27 -21.95 11.15
CA LYS A 117 -21.01 -23.14 11.96
C LYS A 117 -19.78 -22.99 12.85
N PRO A 118 -19.69 -23.75 13.96
CA PRO A 118 -18.47 -23.80 14.76
C PRO A 118 -17.26 -24.26 13.93
N ARG A 119 -16.09 -23.80 14.37
CA ARG A 119 -14.81 -24.17 13.77
C ARG A 119 -14.51 -25.64 14.07
N THR A 120 -14.04 -26.35 13.05
CA THR A 120 -13.73 -27.79 13.19
C THR A 120 -12.35 -28.04 13.79
N GLY A 121 -11.45 -27.04 13.74
CA GLY A 121 -10.05 -27.22 14.09
C GLY A 121 -9.22 -27.90 12.99
N ARG A 122 -9.87 -28.51 11.99
CA ARG A 122 -9.22 -29.03 10.79
C ARG A 122 -8.83 -27.86 9.89
N LYS A 123 -7.60 -27.88 9.40
CA LYS A 123 -7.01 -26.76 8.66
C LYS A 123 -6.69 -27.15 7.22
N ILE A 124 -6.82 -26.18 6.32
CA ILE A 124 -6.48 -26.33 4.91
C ILE A 124 -5.45 -25.27 4.54
N LYS A 125 -4.35 -25.68 3.92
CA LYS A 125 -3.31 -24.75 3.47
C LYS A 125 -3.81 -23.95 2.26
N ARG A 126 -4.13 -22.67 2.49
CA ARG A 126 -4.56 -21.73 1.44
C ARG A 126 -3.38 -21.03 0.76
N TRP A 127 -2.39 -20.60 1.54
CA TRP A 127 -1.28 -19.77 1.05
C TRP A 127 0.08 -20.35 1.40
N SER A 128 0.99 -20.41 0.42
CA SER A 128 2.37 -20.79 0.67
C SER A 128 3.13 -19.71 1.44
N ARG A 129 4.32 -20.04 1.97
CA ARG A 129 5.18 -19.05 2.64
C ARG A 129 5.58 -17.91 1.70
N LEU A 130 5.82 -18.23 0.42
CA LEU A 130 6.18 -17.24 -0.59
C LEU A 130 5.01 -16.30 -0.89
N ASP A 131 3.78 -16.84 -1.02
CA ASP A 131 2.59 -16.02 -1.26
C ASP A 131 2.38 -15.01 -0.12
N ARG A 132 2.55 -15.45 1.14
CA ARG A 132 2.42 -14.56 2.30
C ARG A 132 3.55 -13.54 2.36
N ALA A 133 4.79 -13.94 2.10
CA ALA A 133 5.91 -13.01 2.06
C ALA A 133 5.70 -11.92 0.99
N MET A 134 5.27 -12.31 -0.21
CA MET A 134 4.92 -11.35 -1.27
C MET A 134 3.77 -10.42 -0.84
N HIS A 135 2.71 -10.96 -0.23
CA HIS A 135 1.60 -10.18 0.29
C HIS A 135 2.06 -9.12 1.30
N TRP A 136 2.80 -9.54 2.34
CA TRP A 136 3.26 -8.62 3.38
C TRP A 136 4.28 -7.61 2.86
N SER A 137 5.18 -8.01 1.97
CA SER A 137 6.08 -7.08 1.30
C SER A 137 5.31 -6.01 0.51
N MET A 138 4.29 -6.42 -0.24
CA MET A 138 3.40 -5.49 -0.95
C MET A 138 2.65 -4.58 0.01
N ALA A 139 2.06 -5.13 1.07
CA ALA A 139 1.30 -4.38 2.07
C ALA A 139 2.15 -3.30 2.74
N PHE A 140 3.36 -3.65 3.21
CA PHE A 140 4.26 -2.67 3.84
C PHE A 140 4.75 -1.61 2.87
N THR A 141 5.06 -2.00 1.62
CA THR A 141 5.46 -1.04 0.58
C THR A 141 4.31 -0.08 0.28
N PHE A 142 3.10 -0.60 0.08
CA PHE A 142 1.89 0.18 -0.17
C PHE A 142 1.58 1.14 0.98
N LEU A 143 1.61 0.67 2.24
CA LEU A 143 1.36 1.53 3.39
C LEU A 143 2.41 2.64 3.50
N THR A 144 3.68 2.31 3.29
CA THR A 144 4.77 3.31 3.28
C THR A 144 4.52 4.37 2.20
N LEU A 145 4.17 3.95 0.98
CA LEU A 145 3.83 4.84 -0.13
C LEU A 145 2.57 5.68 0.14
N ALA A 146 1.53 5.08 0.69
CA ALA A 146 0.29 5.78 1.04
C ALA A 146 0.55 6.85 2.11
N PHE A 147 1.22 6.51 3.22
CA PHE A 147 1.49 7.48 4.29
C PHE A 147 2.44 8.58 3.85
N SER A 148 3.51 8.25 3.13
CA SER A 148 4.44 9.25 2.58
C SER A 148 3.72 10.16 1.57
N GLY A 149 2.95 9.60 0.64
CA GLY A 149 2.20 10.36 -0.36
C GLY A 149 1.14 11.28 0.26
N LEU A 150 0.40 10.78 1.25
CA LEU A 150 -0.55 11.59 2.02
C LEU A 150 0.17 12.70 2.81
N THR A 151 1.36 12.44 3.33
CA THR A 151 2.18 13.47 3.99
C THR A 151 2.62 14.56 3.00
N LEU A 152 3.00 14.19 1.78
CA LEU A 152 3.39 15.14 0.73
C LEU A 152 2.22 16.01 0.27
N VAL A 153 1.01 15.44 0.17
CA VAL A 153 -0.19 16.18 -0.28
C VAL A 153 -0.83 16.98 0.85
N TYR A 154 -1.06 16.36 2.01
CA TYR A 154 -1.90 16.90 3.08
C TYR A 154 -1.13 17.30 4.33
N GLY A 155 0.14 16.90 4.47
CA GLY A 155 0.89 17.08 5.71
C GLY A 155 1.03 18.55 6.11
N LYS A 156 1.11 19.49 5.16
CA LYS A 156 1.13 20.93 5.46
C LYS A 156 -0.15 21.40 6.19
N HIS A 157 -1.28 20.75 5.94
CA HIS A 157 -2.58 21.14 6.51
C HIS A 157 -2.89 20.39 7.81
N PHE A 158 -2.57 19.11 7.89
CA PHE A 158 -2.97 18.27 9.02
C PHE A 158 -1.85 17.95 10.01
N LEU A 159 -0.58 18.03 9.59
CA LEU A 159 0.57 17.66 10.43
C LEU A 159 1.39 18.89 10.84
N LYS A 160 1.75 19.75 9.88
CA LYS A 160 2.58 20.95 10.14
C LYS A 160 2.06 21.85 11.27
N PRO A 161 0.75 22.11 11.44
CA PRO A 161 0.27 22.96 12.54
C PRO A 161 0.63 22.44 13.94
N TYR A 162 0.90 21.14 14.07
CA TYR A 162 1.22 20.48 15.33
C TYR A 162 2.70 20.10 15.45
N VAL A 163 3.52 20.39 14.43
CA VAL A 163 4.93 20.00 14.36
C VAL A 163 5.83 21.24 14.27
N PRO A 164 6.86 21.36 15.13
CA PRO A 164 7.82 22.46 15.06
C PRO A 164 8.51 22.55 13.68
N SER A 165 8.83 23.77 13.24
CA SER A 165 9.38 23.99 11.89
C SER A 165 10.75 23.32 11.70
N GLU A 166 11.52 23.15 12.78
CA GLU A 166 12.81 22.46 12.77
C GLU A 166 12.66 20.97 12.43
N VAL A 167 11.53 20.35 12.81
CA VAL A 167 11.25 18.93 12.58
C VAL A 167 10.50 18.72 11.26
N TRP A 168 9.66 19.68 10.85
CA TRP A 168 8.85 19.58 9.63
C TRP A 168 9.68 19.31 8.38
N GLY A 169 10.84 19.99 8.23
CA GLY A 169 11.74 19.78 7.11
C GLY A 169 12.22 18.33 7.00
N PHE A 170 12.60 17.73 8.14
CA PHE A 170 13.02 16.33 8.20
C PHE A 170 11.89 15.35 7.84
N ILE A 171 10.66 15.60 8.32
CA ILE A 171 9.50 14.75 8.02
C ILE A 171 9.20 14.74 6.53
N VAL A 172 9.10 15.93 5.91
CA VAL A 172 8.77 16.03 4.47
C VAL A 172 9.90 15.47 3.62
N TYR A 173 11.15 15.73 3.99
CA TYR A 173 12.30 15.15 3.30
C TYR A 173 12.26 13.62 3.37
N SER A 174 12.05 13.05 4.55
CA SER A 174 11.97 11.61 4.75
C SER A 174 10.80 11.02 3.96
N ALA A 175 9.61 11.62 4.03
CA ALA A 175 8.45 11.19 3.26
C ALA A 175 8.77 11.16 1.77
N LYS A 176 9.40 12.20 1.22
CA LYS A 176 9.83 12.23 -0.19
C LYS A 176 10.82 11.11 -0.50
N GLN A 177 11.86 10.93 0.30
CA GLN A 177 12.87 9.90 0.04
C GLN A 177 12.25 8.50 0.05
N TYR A 178 11.49 8.16 1.10
CA TYR A 178 10.82 6.87 1.18
C TYR A 178 9.84 6.69 0.01
N HIS A 179 9.10 7.72 -0.38
CA HIS A 179 8.17 7.63 -1.50
C HIS A 179 8.89 7.26 -2.81
N ASN A 180 9.94 8.02 -3.14
CA ASN A 180 10.71 7.86 -4.38
C ASN A 180 11.46 6.52 -4.44
N TYR A 181 11.98 6.01 -3.32
CA TYR A 181 12.67 4.70 -3.31
C TYR A 181 11.72 3.51 -3.24
N MET A 182 10.59 3.64 -2.55
CA MET A 182 9.59 2.55 -2.46
C MET A 182 8.73 2.44 -3.72
N GLY A 183 8.61 3.49 -4.52
CA GLY A 183 7.83 3.50 -5.77
C GLY A 183 8.30 2.45 -6.79
N PRO A 184 9.60 2.44 -7.16
CA PRO A 184 10.15 1.39 -8.03
C PRO A 184 10.02 -0.02 -7.43
N LEU A 185 10.19 -0.17 -6.11
CA LEU A 185 9.99 -1.46 -5.44
C LEU A 185 8.53 -1.93 -5.56
N PHE A 186 7.56 -1.04 -5.38
CA PHE A 186 6.14 -1.33 -5.58
C PHE A 186 5.86 -1.82 -7.00
N PHE A 187 6.44 -1.18 -8.02
CA PHE A 187 6.31 -1.65 -9.40
C PHE A 187 6.82 -3.08 -9.60
N LEU A 188 8.00 -3.40 -9.05
CA LEU A 188 8.54 -4.77 -9.14
C LEU A 188 7.65 -5.79 -8.43
N LEU A 189 7.17 -5.47 -7.23
CA LEU A 189 6.24 -6.34 -6.49
C LEU A 189 4.92 -6.52 -7.24
N LEU A 190 4.44 -5.49 -7.92
CA LEU A 190 3.23 -5.52 -8.73
C LEU A 190 3.36 -6.54 -9.87
N LEU A 191 4.50 -6.53 -10.57
CA LEU A 191 4.81 -7.52 -11.61
C LEU A 191 4.89 -8.94 -11.04
N CYS A 192 5.55 -9.12 -9.89
CA CYS A 192 5.61 -10.43 -9.23
C CYS A 192 4.20 -10.96 -8.89
N MET A 193 3.34 -10.09 -8.33
CA MET A 193 1.95 -10.46 -8.00
C MET A 193 1.13 -10.79 -9.24
N LEU A 194 1.27 -10.00 -10.31
CA LEU A 194 0.61 -10.23 -11.60
C LEU A 194 0.87 -11.66 -12.07
N PHE A 195 2.14 -12.04 -12.23
CA PHE A 195 2.45 -13.36 -12.78
C PHE A 195 2.14 -14.50 -11.80
N LYS A 196 2.32 -14.28 -10.49
CA LYS A 196 2.13 -15.34 -9.49
C LYS A 196 0.67 -15.70 -9.28
N TRP A 197 -0.24 -14.74 -9.33
CA TRP A 197 -1.65 -14.94 -8.95
C TRP A 197 -2.65 -14.82 -10.10
N TRP A 198 -2.26 -14.41 -11.31
CA TRP A 198 -3.23 -14.19 -12.41
C TRP A 198 -4.21 -15.34 -12.68
N LYS A 199 -3.74 -16.59 -12.72
CA LYS A 199 -4.59 -17.77 -12.96
C LYS A 199 -5.69 -17.93 -11.90
N LYS A 200 -5.38 -17.59 -10.65
CA LYS A 200 -6.32 -17.65 -9.52
C LYS A 200 -7.27 -16.45 -9.48
N SER A 201 -7.05 -15.45 -10.35
CA SER A 201 -7.79 -14.19 -10.39
C SER A 201 -8.58 -13.99 -11.69
N LEU A 202 -8.66 -14.99 -12.56
CA LEU A 202 -9.49 -14.92 -13.77
C LEU A 202 -10.97 -14.97 -13.41
N PHE A 203 -11.77 -14.12 -14.05
CA PHE A 203 -13.22 -14.14 -13.89
C PHE A 203 -13.83 -15.33 -14.62
N ASP A 204 -14.82 -15.95 -14.00
CA ASP A 204 -15.58 -17.09 -14.51
C ASP A 204 -17.10 -16.87 -14.32
N LYS A 205 -17.91 -17.85 -14.73
CA LYS A 205 -19.38 -17.75 -14.63
C LYS A 205 -19.89 -17.78 -13.18
N VAL A 206 -19.13 -18.35 -12.25
CA VAL A 206 -19.48 -18.40 -10.82
C VAL A 206 -19.39 -17.00 -10.23
N ASP A 207 -18.39 -16.21 -10.62
CA ASP A 207 -18.26 -14.82 -10.16
C ASP A 207 -19.47 -13.97 -10.57
N LEU A 208 -20.05 -14.19 -11.74
CA LEU A 208 -21.25 -13.46 -12.17
C LEU A 208 -22.42 -13.71 -11.21
N GLN A 209 -22.61 -14.97 -10.79
CA GLN A 209 -23.62 -15.31 -9.78
C GLN A 209 -23.28 -14.73 -8.41
N TRP A 210 -21.99 -14.70 -8.06
CA TRP A 210 -21.48 -14.06 -6.84
C TRP A 210 -21.82 -12.56 -6.83
N PHE A 211 -21.62 -11.86 -7.95
CA PHE A 211 -21.96 -10.44 -8.10
C PHE A 211 -23.46 -10.17 -8.07
N MET A 212 -24.28 -11.01 -8.72
CA MET A 212 -25.75 -10.90 -8.66
C MET A 212 -26.29 -11.03 -7.23
N LYS A 213 -25.56 -11.73 -6.36
CA LYS A 213 -25.87 -11.87 -4.92
C LYS A 213 -25.13 -10.87 -4.04
N PHE A 214 -24.40 -9.91 -4.61
CA PHE A 214 -23.55 -8.96 -3.88
C PHE A 214 -22.59 -9.62 -2.88
N GLY A 215 -22.07 -10.79 -3.25
CA GLY A 215 -21.22 -11.60 -2.38
C GLY A 215 -21.89 -12.09 -1.09
N GLY A 216 -23.23 -12.03 -1.03
CA GLY A 216 -23.98 -12.38 0.18
C GLY A 216 -23.91 -11.34 1.29
N MET A 217 -23.40 -10.14 1.01
CA MET A 217 -23.16 -9.11 2.03
C MET A 217 -24.33 -8.14 2.21
N PHE A 218 -25.19 -7.97 1.19
CA PHE A 218 -26.20 -6.91 1.17
C PHE A 218 -27.60 -7.38 0.77
N GLY A 219 -28.61 -6.62 1.21
CA GLY A 219 -30.01 -6.76 0.79
C GLY A 219 -30.61 -8.13 1.10
N LYS A 220 -31.45 -8.62 0.19
CA LYS A 220 -32.15 -9.92 0.31
C LYS A 220 -31.23 -11.15 0.28
N HIS A 221 -29.96 -10.96 -0.04
CA HIS A 221 -28.96 -12.02 -0.10
C HIS A 221 -28.00 -11.99 1.10
N LYS A 222 -28.25 -11.11 2.08
CA LYS A 222 -27.42 -11.02 3.28
C LYS A 222 -27.36 -12.37 4.02
N GLY A 223 -26.14 -12.82 4.34
CA GLY A 223 -25.89 -14.10 5.00
C GLY A 223 -26.01 -15.32 4.08
N THR A 224 -26.23 -15.11 2.77
CA THR A 224 -26.02 -16.18 1.80
C THR A 224 -24.53 -16.34 1.56
N HIS A 225 -24.11 -17.55 1.19
CA HIS A 225 -22.75 -17.89 0.86
C HIS A 225 -22.70 -18.25 -0.63
N PRO A 226 -22.56 -17.27 -1.55
CA PRO A 226 -22.46 -17.59 -2.97
C PRO A 226 -21.21 -18.41 -3.23
N SER A 227 -21.35 -19.45 -4.07
CA SER A 227 -20.24 -20.33 -4.39
C SER A 227 -19.03 -19.58 -4.93
N ALA A 228 -17.84 -20.07 -4.61
CA ALA A 228 -16.57 -19.48 -5.04
C ALA A 228 -15.47 -20.53 -5.13
N GLY A 229 -14.60 -20.37 -6.14
CA GLY A 229 -13.35 -21.10 -6.25
C GLY A 229 -12.30 -20.60 -5.26
N PHE A 230 -11.01 -20.72 -5.61
CA PHE A 230 -9.93 -20.30 -4.72
C PHE A 230 -10.02 -18.82 -4.32
N SER A 231 -10.32 -17.95 -5.29
CA SER A 231 -10.61 -16.54 -5.07
C SER A 231 -12.08 -16.27 -5.37
N ASN A 232 -12.76 -15.49 -4.52
CA ASN A 232 -14.13 -15.03 -4.80
C ASN A 232 -14.12 -13.76 -5.68
N GLY A 233 -15.28 -13.37 -6.21
CA GLY A 233 -15.39 -12.21 -7.10
C GLY A 233 -14.86 -10.91 -6.51
N GLY A 234 -15.02 -10.68 -5.21
CA GLY A 234 -14.47 -9.52 -4.50
C GLY A 234 -12.94 -9.53 -4.43
N GLU A 235 -12.34 -10.66 -4.07
CA GLU A 235 -10.87 -10.84 -4.08
C GLU A 235 -10.29 -10.63 -5.49
N LYS A 236 -10.99 -11.10 -6.55
CA LYS A 236 -10.61 -10.89 -7.94
C LYS A 236 -10.67 -9.41 -8.34
N ILE A 237 -11.69 -8.67 -7.89
CA ILE A 237 -11.78 -7.21 -8.11
C ILE A 237 -10.60 -6.49 -7.45
N VAL A 238 -10.29 -6.79 -6.18
CA VAL A 238 -9.16 -6.16 -5.47
C VAL A 238 -7.83 -6.46 -6.18
N TYR A 239 -7.64 -7.70 -6.62
CA TYR A 239 -6.47 -8.08 -7.41
C TYR A 239 -6.35 -7.24 -8.69
N TRP A 240 -7.40 -7.16 -9.52
CA TRP A 240 -7.33 -6.42 -10.77
C TRP A 240 -7.26 -4.91 -10.57
N MET A 241 -7.91 -4.38 -9.53
CA MET A 241 -7.75 -2.99 -9.12
C MET A 241 -6.28 -2.70 -8.77
N LEU A 242 -5.64 -3.55 -7.97
CA LEU A 242 -4.21 -3.42 -7.66
C LEU A 242 -3.37 -3.44 -8.93
N ILE A 243 -3.57 -4.42 -9.82
CA ILE A 243 -2.79 -4.55 -11.06
C ILE A 243 -2.97 -3.34 -11.98
N PHE A 244 -4.21 -3.00 -12.34
CA PHE A 244 -4.45 -1.94 -13.33
C PHE A 244 -4.21 -0.55 -12.76
N VAL A 245 -4.82 -0.23 -11.61
CA VAL A 245 -4.67 1.10 -11.00
C VAL A 245 -3.25 1.25 -10.45
N GLY A 246 -2.66 0.20 -9.89
CA GLY A 246 -1.25 0.19 -9.48
C GLY A 246 -0.29 0.40 -10.64
N ALA A 247 -0.59 -0.14 -11.84
CA ALA A 247 0.22 0.14 -13.02
C ALA A 247 0.17 1.62 -13.42
N PHE A 248 -1.00 2.27 -13.35
CA PHE A 248 -1.11 3.71 -13.60
C PHE A 248 -0.33 4.54 -12.57
N VAL A 249 -0.43 4.20 -11.28
CA VAL A 249 0.36 4.87 -10.22
C VAL A 249 1.86 4.67 -10.45
N ALA A 250 2.29 3.44 -10.73
CA ALA A 250 3.70 3.13 -10.95
C ALA A 250 4.26 3.84 -12.19
N ALA A 251 3.57 3.77 -13.33
CA ALA A 251 4.01 4.39 -14.57
C ALA A 251 4.11 5.92 -14.43
N SER A 252 3.08 6.56 -13.90
CA SER A 252 3.10 8.01 -13.64
C SER A 252 4.14 8.39 -12.58
N GLY A 253 4.35 7.57 -11.54
CA GLY A 253 5.36 7.79 -10.51
C GLY A 253 6.78 7.73 -11.07
N LEU A 254 7.09 6.75 -11.92
CA LEU A 254 8.39 6.65 -12.58
C LEU A 254 8.67 7.85 -13.49
N ILE A 255 7.66 8.40 -14.17
CA ILE A 255 7.81 9.64 -14.95
C ILE A 255 8.17 10.81 -14.02
N LEU A 256 7.52 10.91 -12.85
CA LEU A 256 7.77 11.96 -11.87
C LEU A 256 9.15 11.84 -11.19
N ASP A 257 9.60 10.61 -10.93
CA ASP A 257 10.88 10.34 -10.26
C ASP A 257 12.09 10.59 -11.17
N PHE A 258 11.94 10.37 -12.48
CA PHE A 258 13.05 10.45 -13.44
C PHE A 258 12.81 11.50 -14.53
N PRO A 259 12.82 12.81 -14.21
CA PRO A 259 12.66 13.90 -15.19
C PRO A 259 13.94 14.13 -16.02
N ILE A 260 14.50 13.05 -16.60
CA ILE A 260 15.78 13.04 -17.32
C ILE A 260 15.65 12.53 -18.76
N PHE A 261 14.45 12.19 -19.20
CA PHE A 261 14.15 11.64 -20.53
C PHE A 261 13.58 12.70 -21.49
N GLY A 262 13.79 13.99 -21.20
CA GLY A 262 13.28 15.08 -22.01
C GLY A 262 11.80 15.39 -21.80
N GLN A 263 11.23 14.99 -20.65
CA GLN A 263 9.86 15.35 -20.28
C GLN A 263 9.67 16.86 -20.21
N THR A 264 8.56 17.34 -20.73
CA THR A 264 8.11 18.73 -20.60
C THR A 264 7.40 18.94 -19.26
N ARG A 265 7.15 20.20 -18.87
CA ARG A 265 6.31 20.53 -17.72
C ARG A 265 4.92 19.91 -17.85
N ARG A 266 4.36 19.87 -19.07
CA ARG A 266 3.05 19.29 -19.33
C ARG A 266 3.00 17.79 -19.01
N ASP A 267 4.06 17.06 -19.34
CA ASP A 267 4.17 15.64 -19.02
C ASP A 267 4.21 15.40 -17.51
N MET A 268 4.94 16.24 -16.79
CA MET A 268 5.04 16.19 -15.32
C MET A 268 3.69 16.53 -14.65
N GLU A 269 3.00 17.56 -15.13
CA GLU A 269 1.68 17.96 -14.65
C GLU A 269 0.65 16.85 -14.86
N LEU A 270 0.59 16.27 -16.06
CA LEU A 270 -0.35 15.19 -16.37
C LEU A 270 -0.04 13.92 -15.57
N SER A 271 1.24 13.56 -15.48
CA SER A 271 1.68 12.42 -14.67
C SER A 271 1.30 12.63 -13.20
N ASN A 272 1.47 13.84 -12.67
CA ASN A 272 1.05 14.16 -11.31
C ASN A 272 -0.46 13.99 -11.10
N LEU A 273 -1.30 14.45 -12.02
CA LEU A 273 -2.75 14.28 -11.93
C LEU A 273 -3.16 12.80 -11.98
N VAL A 274 -2.62 12.05 -12.95
CA VAL A 274 -2.88 10.60 -13.06
C VAL A 274 -2.43 9.89 -11.79
N HIS A 275 -1.24 10.20 -11.30
CA HIS A 275 -0.68 9.59 -10.09
C HIS A 275 -1.59 9.83 -8.89
N MET A 276 -2.02 11.08 -8.66
CA MET A 276 -2.88 11.44 -7.53
C MET A 276 -4.26 10.77 -7.60
N ILE A 277 -4.91 10.75 -8.76
CA ILE A 277 -6.23 10.11 -8.94
C ILE A 277 -6.11 8.60 -8.74
N SER A 278 -5.15 7.96 -9.39
CA SER A 278 -4.97 6.51 -9.28
C SER A 278 -4.54 6.09 -7.86
N ALA A 279 -3.68 6.86 -7.20
CA ALA A 279 -3.29 6.61 -5.81
C ALA A 279 -4.48 6.75 -4.87
N LEU A 280 -5.35 7.74 -5.07
CA LEU A 280 -6.57 7.91 -4.29
C LEU A 280 -7.51 6.69 -4.43
N VAL A 281 -7.75 6.22 -5.66
CA VAL A 281 -8.57 5.04 -5.92
C VAL A 281 -8.01 3.81 -5.20
N LEU A 282 -6.69 3.60 -5.26
CA LEU A 282 -6.05 2.50 -4.53
C LEU A 282 -6.19 2.66 -3.02
N ILE A 283 -5.90 3.83 -2.45
CA ILE A 283 -6.01 4.07 -1.00
C ILE A 283 -7.44 3.77 -0.52
N CYS A 284 -8.45 4.31 -1.20
CA CYS A 284 -9.85 4.05 -0.86
C CYS A 284 -10.20 2.56 -0.98
N GLY A 285 -9.84 1.90 -2.09
CA GLY A 285 -10.11 0.47 -2.28
C GLY A 285 -9.42 -0.43 -1.25
N PHE A 286 -8.18 -0.10 -0.88
CA PHE A 286 -7.41 -0.87 0.09
C PHE A 286 -7.85 -0.62 1.54
N ILE A 287 -8.49 0.51 1.86
CA ILE A 287 -9.20 0.67 3.15
C ILE A 287 -10.27 -0.43 3.30
N PHE A 288 -11.07 -0.69 2.26
CA PHE A 288 -12.06 -1.78 2.30
C PHE A 288 -11.39 -3.16 2.39
N HIS A 289 -10.33 -3.40 1.62
CA HIS A 289 -9.60 -4.67 1.68
C HIS A 289 -9.03 -4.95 3.08
N ILE A 290 -8.37 -3.96 3.69
CA ILE A 290 -7.82 -4.04 5.05
C ILE A 290 -8.95 -4.26 6.06
N TYR A 291 -10.06 -3.55 5.93
CA TYR A 291 -11.23 -3.72 6.79
C TYR A 291 -11.75 -5.17 6.74
N ILE A 292 -12.05 -5.71 5.56
CA ILE A 292 -12.58 -7.07 5.41
C ILE A 292 -11.58 -8.10 5.93
N GLY A 293 -10.29 -7.94 5.63
CA GLY A 293 -9.25 -8.90 6.03
C GLY A 293 -8.92 -8.91 7.53
N LEU A 294 -9.02 -7.77 8.22
CA LEU A 294 -8.68 -7.65 9.64
C LEU A 294 -9.89 -7.79 10.56
N PHE A 295 -11.00 -7.15 10.21
CA PHE A 295 -12.14 -6.95 11.12
C PHE A 295 -13.46 -7.44 10.54
N GLY A 296 -13.63 -7.39 9.23
CA GLY A 296 -14.93 -7.61 8.59
C GLY A 296 -15.31 -9.08 8.37
N MET A 297 -14.35 -10.01 8.42
CA MET A 297 -14.60 -11.43 8.15
C MET A 297 -13.83 -12.33 9.11
N GLU A 298 -14.55 -13.19 9.84
CA GLU A 298 -13.96 -14.15 10.75
C GLU A 298 -13.02 -15.11 10.01
N GLY A 299 -11.84 -15.37 10.57
CA GLY A 299 -10.89 -16.36 10.04
C GLY A 299 -10.10 -15.94 8.79
N ALA A 300 -10.41 -14.80 8.16
CA ALA A 300 -9.71 -14.33 6.96
C ALA A 300 -8.21 -14.03 7.25
N LEU A 301 -7.91 -13.34 8.35
CA LEU A 301 -6.54 -12.95 8.73
C LEU A 301 -5.61 -14.15 8.92
N GLU A 302 -6.12 -15.26 9.47
CA GLU A 302 -5.32 -16.47 9.71
C GLU A 302 -4.70 -17.01 8.43
N GLY A 303 -5.41 -16.89 7.30
CA GLY A 303 -4.90 -17.28 5.99
C GLY A 303 -3.61 -16.53 5.62
N MET A 304 -3.52 -15.24 5.92
CA MET A 304 -2.34 -14.41 5.60
C MET A 304 -1.25 -14.43 6.66
N VAL A 305 -1.57 -14.79 7.90
CA VAL A 305 -0.58 -14.94 8.97
C VAL A 305 0.04 -16.34 8.94
N THR A 306 -0.78 -17.37 9.01
CA THR A 306 -0.35 -18.77 9.14
C THR A 306 -0.21 -19.48 7.79
N GLY A 307 -1.00 -19.07 6.79
CA GLY A 307 -1.14 -19.78 5.52
C GLY A 307 -2.26 -20.82 5.48
N LYS A 308 -2.95 -21.02 6.61
CA LYS A 308 -3.99 -22.02 6.76
C LYS A 308 -5.32 -21.36 7.15
N VAL A 309 -6.42 -21.97 6.73
CA VAL A 309 -7.79 -21.56 7.07
C VAL A 309 -8.55 -22.75 7.65
N ASP A 310 -9.60 -22.49 8.42
CA ASP A 310 -10.47 -23.55 8.96
C ASP A 310 -11.31 -24.19 7.86
N GLU A 311 -11.60 -25.48 8.01
CA GLU A 311 -12.49 -26.22 7.12
C GLU A 311 -13.87 -25.56 6.98
N THR A 312 -14.45 -25.06 8.09
CA THR A 312 -15.76 -24.39 8.07
C THR A 312 -15.71 -23.11 7.23
N TRP A 313 -14.65 -22.32 7.41
CA TRP A 313 -14.44 -21.11 6.62
C TRP A 313 -14.32 -21.42 5.13
N ALA A 314 -13.55 -22.45 4.77
CA ALA A 314 -13.38 -22.87 3.38
C ALA A 314 -14.72 -23.30 2.77
N LYS A 315 -15.54 -24.09 3.48
CA LYS A 315 -16.87 -24.51 3.03
C LYS A 315 -17.82 -23.34 2.79
N GLU A 316 -17.79 -22.34 3.67
CA GLU A 316 -18.73 -21.21 3.60
C GLU A 316 -18.32 -20.15 2.59
N HIS A 317 -17.02 -19.93 2.40
CA HIS A 317 -16.54 -18.78 1.62
C HIS A 317 -15.97 -19.19 0.26
N HIS A 318 -15.60 -20.47 0.11
CA HIS A 318 -14.86 -21.02 -1.03
C HIS A 318 -15.21 -22.51 -1.25
N ASP A 319 -16.51 -22.83 -1.30
CA ASP A 319 -17.07 -24.19 -1.39
C ASP A 319 -16.47 -25.04 -2.53
N LEU A 320 -16.33 -24.47 -3.73
CA LEU A 320 -15.78 -25.17 -4.88
C LEU A 320 -14.31 -25.53 -4.65
N TRP A 321 -13.52 -24.59 -4.09
CA TRP A 321 -12.14 -24.86 -3.73
C TRP A 321 -12.03 -25.87 -2.58
N TYR A 322 -12.95 -25.82 -1.61
CA TYR A 322 -12.99 -26.79 -0.52
C TYR A 322 -13.17 -28.22 -1.04
N GLU A 323 -14.12 -28.47 -1.96
CA GLU A 323 -14.32 -29.80 -2.54
C GLU A 323 -13.07 -30.26 -3.32
N GLU A 324 -12.41 -29.38 -4.09
CA GLU A 324 -11.14 -29.70 -4.75
C GLU A 324 -10.05 -30.14 -3.74
N MET A 325 -9.91 -29.44 -2.61
CA MET A 325 -8.89 -29.76 -1.59
C MET A 325 -9.22 -31.06 -0.85
N LYS A 326 -10.51 -31.34 -0.65
CA LYS A 326 -11.00 -32.58 -0.05
C LYS A 326 -10.71 -33.78 -0.94
N GLU A 327 -10.99 -33.67 -2.24
CA GLU A 327 -10.67 -34.70 -3.25
C GLU A 327 -9.16 -34.97 -3.32
N GLN A 328 -8.34 -33.92 -3.16
CA GLN A 328 -6.88 -34.03 -3.13
C GLN A 328 -6.31 -34.50 -1.78
N GLY A 329 -7.14 -34.74 -0.77
CA GLY A 329 -6.71 -35.17 0.57
C GLY A 329 -5.87 -34.13 1.32
N GLN A 330 -6.05 -32.83 1.04
CA GLN A 330 -5.23 -31.73 1.60
C GLN A 330 -5.82 -31.11 2.89
N ILE A 331 -6.75 -31.82 3.55
CA ILE A 331 -7.33 -31.37 4.81
C ILE A 331 -6.50 -31.96 5.96
N GLU A 332 -5.81 -31.10 6.69
CA GLU A 332 -5.03 -31.49 7.85
C GLU A 332 -5.96 -31.91 9.01
N PRO A 333 -5.59 -32.94 9.79
CA PRO A 333 -6.34 -33.33 10.97
C PRO A 333 -6.35 -32.19 12.00
N ALA A 334 -7.39 -32.14 12.84
CA ALA A 334 -7.43 -31.18 13.93
C ALA A 334 -6.22 -31.41 14.84
N GLU A 335 -5.48 -30.34 15.17
CA GLU A 335 -4.38 -30.43 16.13
C GLU A 335 -4.96 -30.92 17.45
N THR A 336 -4.65 -32.17 17.79
CA THR A 336 -4.91 -32.71 19.13
C THR A 336 -4.00 -31.93 20.08
N SER A 337 -4.54 -31.35 21.14
CA SER A 337 -3.78 -30.64 22.17
C SER A 337 -2.84 -31.62 22.89
N VAL A 338 -1.69 -31.92 22.29
CA VAL A 338 -0.60 -32.66 22.92
C VAL A 338 0.22 -31.68 23.73
N ASN A 339 -0.15 -31.51 25.01
CA ASN A 339 0.75 -31.44 26.17
C ASN A 339 0.00 -30.91 27.41
N ALA A 340 -0.67 -31.83 28.11
CA ALA A 340 -1.06 -31.65 29.51
C ALA A 340 -1.00 -33.02 30.21
N SER A 341 0.15 -33.67 30.18
CA SER A 341 0.40 -34.91 30.95
C SER A 341 1.87 -35.17 31.21
N THR A 342 2.63 -34.13 31.58
CA THR A 342 3.95 -34.31 32.22
C THR A 342 4.25 -33.11 33.12
N VAL A 343 3.54 -33.00 34.25
CA VAL A 343 4.04 -32.25 35.41
C VAL A 343 3.89 -33.15 36.63
N ASP A 344 5.04 -33.67 37.02
CA ASP A 344 5.50 -34.07 38.35
C ASP A 344 4.71 -35.08 39.19
N LYS A 345 5.29 -36.29 39.22
CA LYS A 345 5.25 -37.18 40.37
C LYS A 345 5.91 -36.48 41.56
N GLU A 346 5.14 -36.21 42.60
CA GLU A 346 5.60 -35.89 43.95
C GLU A 346 6.64 -36.93 44.44
N PRO A 347 7.80 -36.50 44.97
CA PRO A 347 8.62 -37.38 45.79
C PRO A 347 8.04 -37.42 47.21
N LYS A 348 7.55 -38.60 47.62
CA LYS A 348 7.25 -38.91 49.01
C LYS A 348 8.53 -38.74 49.84
N HIS A 349 8.51 -37.79 50.78
CA HIS A 349 9.53 -37.69 51.81
C HIS A 349 9.16 -38.64 52.96
N GLU A 350 9.73 -39.84 52.97
CA GLU A 350 9.85 -40.67 54.16
C GLU A 350 11.18 -40.37 54.83
N THR A 351 11.16 -40.01 56.11
CA THR A 351 12.18 -40.22 57.17
C THR A 351 11.76 -39.32 58.34
N ARG A 352 11.11 -39.86 59.37
CA ARG A 352 11.63 -40.56 60.56
C ARG A 352 12.33 -39.63 61.55
#